data_AF-A0A2V6ZK76-F1
#
_entry.id   AF-A0A2V6ZK76-F1
#
_cell.length_a   1.000
_cell.length_b   1.000
_cell.length_c   1.000
_cell.angle_alpha   90.00
_cell.angle_beta   90.00
_cell.angle_gamma   90.00
#
_symmetry.space_group_name_H-M   'P 1'
#
loop_
_entity.id
_entity.type
_entity.pdbx_description
1 polymer ?
#
loop_
_entity_poly.entity_id
_entity_poly.type
_entity_poly.pdbx_seq_one_letter_code
_entity_poly.pdbx_strand_id
1 'polypeptide(L)' 'MDDLLEQFREFHRSPDQSSRAKLRQAYDLLLLKVLSLLQDGDPGLARDVSSSREALWSILVDPDKFKNL' A
#
# COMPACT_ATOMS: atom_id res chain seq x y z
N MET A 1 -5.50 4.75 7.94
CA MET A 1 -4.55 3.68 7.55
C MET A 1 -5.13 2.34 7.92
N ASP A 2 -5.70 2.23 9.11
CA ASP A 2 -6.42 1.05 9.59
C ASP A 2 -7.48 0.56 8.60
N ASP A 3 -8.27 1.46 8.01
CA ASP A 3 -9.28 1.10 7.00
C ASP A 3 -8.70 0.42 5.76
N LEU A 4 -7.46 0.75 5.36
CA LEU A 4 -6.82 0.12 4.20
C LEU A 4 -6.32 -1.29 4.56
N LEU A 5 -5.73 -1.45 5.75
CA LEU A 5 -5.29 -2.76 6.24
C LEU A 5 -6.48 -3.71 6.45
N GLU A 6 -7.62 -3.18 6.89
CA GLU A 6 -8.86 -3.96 7.00
C GLU A 6 -9.35 -4.44 5.62
N GLN A 7 -9.35 -3.58 4.60
CA GLN A 7 -9.67 -4.00 3.23
C GLN A 7 -8.70 -5.07 2.69
N PHE A 8 -7.41 -5.00 3.01
CA PHE A 8 -6.47 -6.07 2.65
C PHE A 8 -6.76 -7.38 3.40
N ARG A 9 -7.14 -7.32 4.69
CA ARG A 9 -7.56 -8.51 5.45
C ARG A 9 -8.80 -9.15 4.83
N GLU A 10 -9.78 -8.36 4.40
CA GLU A 10 -10.97 -8.86 3.71
C GLU A 10 -10.64 -9.50 2.36
N PHE A 11 -9.79 -8.84 1.56
CA PHE A 11 -9.30 -9.37 0.29
C PHE A 11 -8.60 -10.72 0.45
N HIS A 12 -7.75 -10.88 1.48
CA HIS A 12 -7.06 -12.15 1.73
C HIS A 12 -8.00 -13.28 2.19
N ARG A 13 -9.20 -12.96 2.69
CA ARG A 13 -10.25 -13.96 3.01
C ARG A 13 -11.02 -14.39 1.76
N SER A 14 -11.28 -13.46 0.85
CA SER A 14 -12.05 -13.69 -0.38
C SER A 14 -11.48 -12.86 -1.54
N PRO A 15 -10.45 -13.36 -2.24
CA PRO A 15 -9.79 -12.60 -3.29
C PRO A 15 -10.68 -12.50 -4.54
N ASP A 16 -10.91 -11.28 -5.02
CA ASP A 16 -11.52 -11.07 -6.34
C ASP A 16 -10.75 -10.00 -7.13
N GLN A 17 -10.86 -10.05 -8.46
CA GLN A 17 -10.09 -9.15 -9.33
C GLN A 17 -10.52 -7.68 -9.16
N SER A 18 -11.79 -7.43 -8.84
CA SER A 18 -12.31 -6.08 -8.63
C SER A 18 -11.86 -5.48 -7.30
N SER A 19 -11.80 -6.28 -6.23
CA SER A 19 -11.25 -5.85 -4.94
C SER A 19 -9.74 -5.59 -5.02
N ARG A 20 -8.98 -6.39 -5.77
CA ARG A 20 -7.55 -6.10 -6.01
C ARG A 20 -7.32 -4.76 -6.70
N ALA A 21 -8.14 -4.41 -7.70
CA ALA A 21 -8.03 -3.13 -8.40
C ALA A 21 -8.38 -1.95 -7.47
N LYS A 22 -9.43 -2.08 -6.64
CA LYS A 22 -9.81 -1.09 -5.63
C LYS A 22 -8.71 -0.89 -4.58
N LEU A 23 -8.12 -1.98 -4.09
CA LEU A 23 -7.00 -1.94 -3.17
C LEU A 23 -5.77 -1.25 -3.77
N ARG A 24 -5.50 -1.49 -5.06
CA ARG A 24 -4.41 -0.80 -5.76
C ARG A 24 -4.63 0.70 -5.80
N GLN A 25 -5.85 1.12 -6.14
CA GLN A 25 -6.20 2.55 -6.14
C GLN A 25 -6.07 3.17 -4.75
N ALA A 26 -6.57 2.51 -3.72
CA ALA A 26 -6.50 3.00 -2.34
C ALA A 26 -5.05 3.10 -1.84
N TYR A 27 -4.22 2.10 -2.16
CA TYR A 27 -2.78 2.10 -1.89
C TYR A 27 -2.07 3.27 -2.59
N ASP A 28 -2.32 3.47 -3.88
CA ASP A 28 -1.69 4.54 -4.66
C ASP A 28 -2.08 5.94 -4.15
N LEU A 29 -3.33 6.13 -3.72
CA LEU A 29 -3.78 7.38 -3.10
C LEU A 29 -3.10 7.63 -1.74
N LEU A 30 -2.93 6.59 -0.93
CA LEU A 30 -2.20 6.71 0.33
C LEU A 30 -0.74 7.07 0.08
N LEU A 31 -0.09 6.40 -0.88
CA LEU A 31 1.30 6.66 -1.21
C LEU A 31 1.50 8.09 -1.72
N LEU A 32 0.59 8.60 -2.56
CA LEU A 32 0.62 9.99 -3.00
C LEU A 32 0.57 10.95 -1.81
N LYS A 33 -0.33 10.73 -0.85
CA LYS A 33 -0.41 11.55 0.37
C LYS A 33 0.90 11.52 1.17
N VAL A 34 1.49 10.33 1.35
CA VAL A 34 2.78 10.17 2.06
C VAL A 34 3.88 10.95 1.33
N LEU A 35 3.99 10.79 0.01
CA LEU A 35 4.99 11.50 -0.78
C LEU A 35 4.81 13.02 -0.73
N SER A 36 3.56 13.51 -0.78
CA SER A 36 3.28 14.95 -0.64
C SER A 36 3.62 15.51 0.73
N LEU A 37 3.58 14.70 1.80
CA LEU A 37 4.04 15.11 3.12
C LEU A 37 5.57 15.11 3.23
N LEU A 38 6.22 14.13 2.59
CA LEU A 38 7.67 13.98 2.65
C LEU A 38 8.42 14.95 1.74
N GLN A 39 7.83 15.38 0.62
CA GLN A 39 8.53 16.23 -0.37
C GLN A 39 9.09 17.53 0.24
N ASP A 40 8.43 18.10 1.26
CA ASP A 40 8.82 19.37 1.87
C ASP A 40 9.75 19.20 3.08
N GLY A 41 9.78 18.02 3.72
CA GLY A 41 10.51 17.77 4.96
C GLY A 41 11.66 16.76 4.85
N ASP A 42 11.51 15.76 3.99
CA ASP A 42 12.50 14.69 3.77
C ASP A 42 12.40 14.13 2.33
N PRO A 43 12.98 14.84 1.35
CA PRO A 43 12.96 14.40 -0.05
C PRO A 43 13.76 13.12 -0.30
N GLY A 44 14.70 12.77 0.60
CA GLY A 44 15.44 11.51 0.56
C GLY A 44 14.49 10.34 0.83
N LEU A 45 13.77 10.42 1.94
CA LEU A 45 12.76 9.42 2.29
C LEU A 45 11.63 9.37 1.26
N ALA A 46 11.21 10.50 0.68
CA ALA A 46 10.22 10.52 -0.40
C ALA A 46 10.70 9.70 -1.62
N ARG A 47 11.98 9.84 -2.01
CA ARG A 47 12.57 9.07 -3.10
C ARG A 47 12.60 7.58 -2.78
N ASP A 48 13.01 7.20 -1.57
CA ASP A 48 13.12 5.80 -1.15
C ASP A 48 11.75 5.12 -1.05
N VAL A 49 10.74 5.84 -0.56
CA VAL A 49 9.35 5.36 -0.53
C VAL A 49 8.81 5.18 -1.94
N SER A 50 9.06 6.14 -2.85
CA SER A 50 8.63 6.06 -4.25
C SER A 50 9.28 4.88 -4.99
N SER A 51 10.59 4.67 -4.79
CA SER A 51 11.32 3.54 -5.41
C SER A 51 10.87 2.18 -4.86
N SER A 52 10.40 2.15 -3.61
CA SER A 52 9.90 0.93 -2.95
C SER A 52 8.42 0.62 -3.22
N ARG A 53 7.71 1.46 -4.00
CA ARG A 53 6.25 1.34 -4.24
C ARG A 53 5.81 -0.08 -4.60
N GLU A 54 6.42 -0.67 -5.62
CA GLU A 54 6.00 -2.00 -6.08
C GLU A 54 6.41 -3.12 -5.11
N ALA A 55 7.54 -2.95 -4.42
CA ALA A 55 7.96 -3.89 -3.38
C ALA A 55 6.97 -3.89 -2.20
N LEU A 56 6.56 -2.71 -1.73
CA LEU A 56 5.53 -2.55 -0.69
C LEU A 56 4.19 -3.13 -1.14
N TRP A 57 3.75 -2.85 -2.37
CA TRP A 57 2.54 -3.45 -2.92
C TRP A 57 2.62 -4.98 -2.94
N SER A 58 3.76 -5.55 -3.36
CA SER A 58 3.97 -7.01 -3.39
C SER A 58 3.86 -7.66 -2.01
N ILE A 59 4.25 -6.95 -0.95
CA ILE A 59 4.09 -7.40 0.44
C ILE A 59 2.62 -7.36 0.85
N LEU A 60 1.90 -6.29 0.50
CA LEU A 60 0.50 -6.11 0.90
C LEU A 60 -0.46 -7.12 0.23
N VAL A 61 -0.20 -7.48 -1.03
CA VAL A 61 -1.04 -8.45 -1.78
C VAL A 61 -0.64 -9.91 -1.60
N ASP A 62 0.45 -10.18 -0.90
CA ASP A 62 0.89 -11.53 -0.57
C ASP A 62 0.35 -11.90 0.81
N PRO A 63 -0.55 -12.89 0.93
CA PRO A 63 -1.19 -13.23 2.20
C PRO A 63 -0.20 -13.71 3.26
N ASP A 64 0.91 -14.35 2.87
CA ASP A 64 1.88 -14.89 3.83
C ASP A 64 2.82 -13.81 4.34
N LYS A 65 3.17 -12.83 3.49
CA LYS A 65 3.91 -11.64 3.94
C LYS A 65 3.03 -10.71 4.75
N PHE A 66 1.78 -10.51 4.35
CA PHE A 66 0.84 -9.60 5.01
C PHE A 66 0.49 -10.03 6.43
N LYS A 67 0.44 -11.33 6.73
CA LYS A 67 0.19 -11.85 8.10
C LYS A 67 1.24 -11.41 9.13
N ASN A 68 2.42 -10.99 8.68
CA ASN A 68 3.54 -10.59 9.53
C ASN A 68 3.68 -9.06 9.68
N LEU A 69 2.71 -8.28 9.20
CA LEU A 69 2.65 -6.82 9.33
C LEU A 69 1.87 -6.36 10.56
#